data_AF-A0A920VUA4-F1
#
_entry.id   AF-A0A920VUA4-F1
#
_cell.length_a   1.000
_cell.length_b   1.000
_cell.length_c   1.000
_cell.angle_alpha   90.00
_cell.angle_beta   90.00
_cell.angle_gamma   90.00
#
_symmetry.space_group_name_H-M   'P 1'
#
loop_
_entity.id
_entity.type
_entity.pdbx_description
1 polymer ?
#
loop_
_entity_poly.entity_id
_entity_poly.type
_entity_poly.pdbx_seq_one_letter_code
_entity_poly.pdbx_strand_id
1 'polypeptide(L)'
;MALADMEVDGEKKKVLLQAPKNGFFYVIDRSNGKVLRAHPFAAVTWATHVDLETGRPVENPEVDYSENGSFVLPGPLGAHNWQAMSVDLDAGLV
;
A
#
# COMPACT_ATOMS: atom_id res chain seq x y z
N MET A 1 -9.79 4.42 2.97
CA MET A 1 -8.91 5.59 2.77
C MET A 1 -9.15 6.58 3.89
N ALA A 2 -8.09 7.19 4.42
CA ALA A 2 -8.16 8.22 5.45
C ALA A 2 -7.16 9.34 5.16
N LEU A 3 -7.41 10.53 5.69
CA LEU A 3 -6.50 11.68 5.60
C LEU A 3 -6.00 12.02 7.00
N ALA A 4 -4.71 12.34 7.12
CA ALA A 4 -4.09 12.66 8.39
C ALA A 4 -2.95 13.67 8.23
N ASP A 5 -2.62 14.38 9.31
CA ASP A 5 -1.47 15.27 9.40
C ASP A 5 -0.49 14.73 10.44
N MET A 6 0.45 13.90 9.99
CA MET A 6 1.38 13.15 10.86
C MET A 6 2.84 13.45 10.54
N GLU A 7 3.73 13.08 11.44
CA GLU A 7 5.17 13.11 11.19
C GLU A 7 5.57 11.90 10.32
N VAL A 8 6.36 12.16 9.28
CA VAL A 8 6.99 11.15 8.43
C VAL A 8 8.43 11.57 8.25
N ASP A 9 9.38 10.72 8.68
CA ASP A 9 10.82 11.00 8.61
C ASP A 9 11.24 12.31 9.31
N GLY A 10 10.63 12.64 10.45
CA GLY A 10 10.93 13.86 11.20
C GLY A 10 10.24 15.12 10.66
N GLU A 11 9.44 15.01 9.59
CA GLU A 11 8.73 16.14 8.98
C GLU A 11 7.21 15.98 9.09
N LYS A 12 6.51 17.03 9.53
CA LYS A 12 5.04 17.12 9.47
C LYS A 12 4.58 17.07 8.01
N LYS A 13 3.84 16.02 7.62
CA LYS A 13 3.28 15.84 6.29
C LYS A 13 1.75 15.76 6.31
N LYS A 14 1.15 16.27 5.24
CA LYS A 14 -0.27 16.11 4.93
C LYS A 14 -0.43 14.82 4.12
N VAL A 15 -0.88 13.74 4.75
CA VAL A 15 -0.90 12.42 4.12
C VAL A 15 -2.31 11.92 3.78
N LEU A 16 -2.34 11.05 2.77
CA LEU A 16 -3.42 10.11 2.47
C LEU A 16 -2.92 8.71 2.81
N LEU A 17 -3.72 7.98 3.59
CA LEU A 17 -3.46 6.63 4.05
C LEU A 17 -4.41 5.65 3.35
N GLN A 18 -3.88 4.55 2.82
CA GLN A 18 -4.70 3.57 2.11
C GLN A 18 -4.13 2.16 2.19
N ALA A 19 -4.99 1.21 2.55
CA ALA A 19 -4.76 -0.23 2.45
C ALA A 19 -5.62 -0.81 1.30
N PRO A 20 -5.23 -0.67 0.01
CA PRO A 20 -6.00 -1.25 -1.09
C PRO A 20 -5.88 -2.78 -1.15
N LYS A 21 -6.66 -3.39 -2.06
CA LYS A 21 -6.69 -4.84 -2.29
C LYS A 21 -5.33 -5.49 -2.49
N ASN A 22 -4.37 -4.77 -3.06
CA ASN A 22 -3.09 -5.31 -3.51
C ASN A 22 -2.13 -5.71 -2.37
N GLY A 23 -2.47 -5.40 -1.11
CA GLY A 23 -1.73 -5.84 0.07
C GLY A 23 -0.59 -4.93 0.52
N PHE A 24 -0.34 -3.80 -0.16
CA PHE A 24 0.57 -2.76 0.32
C PHE A 24 -0.21 -1.65 1.03
N PHE A 25 0.31 -1.16 2.15
CA PHE A 25 -0.21 0.00 2.86
C PHE A 25 0.55 1.23 2.39
N TYR A 26 -0.16 2.17 1.81
CA TYR A 26 0.42 3.38 1.21
C TYR A 26 0.27 4.57 2.15
N VAL A 27 1.37 5.30 2.32
CA VAL A 27 1.40 6.67 2.86
C VAL A 27 1.80 7.59 1.72
N ILE A 28 0.91 8.49 1.33
CA ILE A 28 1.07 9.35 0.16
C ILE A 28 0.99 10.81 0.60
N ASP A 29 1.88 11.66 0.12
CA ASP A 29 1.74 13.11 0.28
C ASP A 29 0.54 13.57 -0.56
N ARG A 30 -0.54 13.97 0.13
CA ARG A 30 -1.79 14.31 -0.56
C ARG A 30 -1.73 15.64 -1.31
N SER A 31 -0.66 16.42 -1.17
CA SER A 31 -0.48 17.69 -1.88
C SER A 31 0.07 17.52 -3.30
N ASN A 32 0.83 16.46 -3.56
CA ASN A 32 1.54 16.24 -4.82
C ASN A 32 1.44 14.79 -5.34
N GLY A 33 0.87 13.86 -4.57
CA GLY A 33 0.72 12.46 -4.95
C GLY A 33 1.97 11.60 -4.78
N LYS A 34 3.06 12.12 -4.21
CA LYS A 34 4.30 11.36 -4.01
C LYS A 34 4.07 10.26 -2.97
N VAL A 35 4.42 9.02 -3.33
CA VAL A 35 4.44 7.89 -2.38
C VAL A 35 5.60 8.09 -1.41
N LEU A 36 5.28 8.19 -0.12
CA LEU A 36 6.26 8.35 0.96
C LEU A 36 6.66 7.00 1.54
N ARG A 37 5.70 6.09 1.70
CA ARG A 37 5.90 4.71 2.15
C ARG A 37 4.90 3.77 1.48
N ALA A 38 5.34 2.54 1.26
CA ALA A 38 4.52 1.47 0.73
C ALA A 38 5.08 0.12 1.21
N HIS A 39 4.43 -0.49 2.20
CA HIS A 39 4.88 -1.74 2.82
C HIS A 39 3.77 -2.78 2.81
N PRO A 40 4.09 -4.08 2.62
CA PRO A 40 3.07 -5.11 2.71
C PRO A 40 2.46 -5.16 4.11
N PHE A 41 1.13 -5.22 4.21
CA PHE A 41 0.38 -5.44 5.46
C PHE A 41 -0.30 -6.82 5.51
N ALA A 42 -0.15 -7.60 4.44
CA ALA A 42 -0.64 -8.96 4.30
C ALA A 42 0.34 -9.77 3.44
N ALA A 43 0.05 -11.05 3.18
CA ALA A 43 0.80 -11.83 2.22
C ALA A 43 0.62 -11.25 0.80
N VAL A 44 1.75 -10.93 0.16
CA VAL A 44 1.82 -10.39 -1.20
C VAL A 44 2.82 -11.23 -1.99
N THR A 45 2.38 -11.82 -3.09
CA THR A 45 3.26 -12.61 -3.99
C THR A 45 3.39 -11.99 -5.38
N TRP A 46 2.43 -11.15 -5.80
CA TRP A 46 2.40 -10.54 -7.14
C TRP A 46 3.49 -9.49 -7.39
N ALA A 47 4.03 -8.89 -6.34
CA ALA A 47 5.10 -7.89 -6.41
C ALA A 47 6.07 -8.07 -5.24
N THR A 48 7.34 -7.75 -5.47
CA THR A 48 8.39 -7.85 -4.44
C THR A 48 8.39 -6.64 -3.50
N HIS A 49 8.16 -5.45 -4.04
CA HIS A 49 8.07 -4.19 -3.31
C HIS A 49 7.44 -3.10 -4.18
N VAL A 50 7.28 -1.90 -3.61
CA VAL A 50 7.01 -0.67 -4.37
C VAL A 50 8.29 0.14 -4.39
N ASP A 51 8.80 0.44 -5.57
CA ASP A 51 9.93 1.34 -5.76
C ASP A 51 9.49 2.79 -5.46
N LEU A 52 10.12 3.42 -4.49
CA LEU A 52 9.77 4.78 -4.05
C LEU A 52 10.34 5.88 -4.94
N GLU A 53 11.34 5.59 -5.79
CA GLU A 53 11.83 6.55 -6.77
C GLU A 53 10.81 6.75 -7.89
N THR A 54 10.24 5.64 -8.37
CA THR A 54 9.25 5.64 -9.46
C THR A 54 7.80 5.67 -8.97
N GLY A 55 7.54 5.27 -7.73
CA GLY A 55 6.21 5.06 -7.16
C GLY A 55 5.51 3.80 -7.68
N ARG A 56 6.21 2.92 -8.40
CA ARG A 56 5.62 1.76 -9.10
C ARG A 56 5.90 0.46 -8.34
N PRO A 57 4.93 -0.46 -8.26
CA PRO A 57 5.16 -1.83 -7.83
C PRO A 57 6.16 -2.53 -8.77
N VAL A 58 7.08 -3.28 -8.19
CA VAL A 58 8.00 -4.16 -8.92
C VAL A 58 7.39 -5.56 -8.93
N GLU A 59 6.74 -5.89 -10.04
CA GLU A 59 6.04 -7.17 -10.24
C GLU A 59 7.00 -8.36 -10.11
N ASN A 60 6.50 -9.45 -9.53
CA ASN A 60 7.26 -10.67 -9.35
C ASN A 60 7.08 -11.58 -10.58
N PRO A 61 8.12 -11.78 -11.42
CA PRO A 61 8.00 -12.59 -12.62
C PRO A 61 7.73 -14.08 -12.32
N GLU A 62 8.01 -14.56 -11.11
CA GLU A 62 7.76 -15.97 -10.73
C GLU A 62 6.27 -16.33 -10.67
N VAL A 63 5.39 -15.33 -10.57
CA VAL A 63 3.94 -15.53 -10.52
C VAL A 63 3.22 -14.91 -11.71
N ASP A 64 3.93 -14.58 -12.79
CA ASP A 64 3.31 -14.16 -14.05
C ASP A 64 2.38 -15.27 -14.56
N TYR A 65 1.14 -14.88 -14.82
CA TYR A 65 0.07 -15.77 -15.27
C TYR A 65 -0.41 -15.46 -16.68
N SER A 66 0.39 -14.72 -17.47
CA SER A 66 0.10 -14.37 -18.86
C SER A 66 -0.12 -15.60 -19.77
N GLU A 67 0.70 -16.64 -19.57
CA GLU A 67 0.65 -17.88 -20.37
C GLU A 67 0.01 -19.06 -19.61
N ASN A 68 0.30 -19.21 -18.31
CA ASN A 68 -0.16 -20.32 -17.48
C ASN A 68 -0.72 -19.82 -16.16
N GLY A 69 -1.72 -20.49 -15.59
CA GLY A 69 -2.27 -20.10 -14.29
C GLY A 69 -1.22 -20.13 -13.17
N SER A 70 -1.24 -19.12 -12.29
CA SER A 70 -0.38 -19.03 -11.11
C SER A 70 -1.19 -18.75 -9.85
N PHE A 71 -0.67 -19.17 -8.68
CA PHE A 71 -1.30 -18.88 -7.39
C PHE A 71 -0.81 -17.53 -6.86
N VAL A 72 -1.64 -16.50 -7.03
CA VAL A 72 -1.30 -15.11 -6.71
C VAL A 72 -2.04 -14.64 -5.47
N LEU A 73 -1.31 -13.97 -4.57
CA LEU A 73 -1.84 -13.29 -3.39
C LEU A 73 -1.50 -11.79 -3.44
N PRO A 74 -2.42 -10.92 -3.01
CA PRO A 74 -3.80 -11.22 -2.62
C PRO A 74 -4.69 -11.63 -3.81
N GLY A 75 -5.68 -12.50 -3.58
CA GLY A 75 -6.65 -12.89 -4.59
C GLY A 75 -7.70 -11.80 -4.90
N PRO A 76 -8.75 -12.09 -5.67
CA PRO A 76 -9.74 -11.10 -6.14
C PRO A 76 -10.48 -10.31 -5.04
N LEU A 77 -10.60 -10.91 -3.85
CA LEU A 77 -11.19 -10.26 -2.67
C LEU A 77 -10.25 -9.22 -2.03
N GLY A 78 -8.95 -9.30 -2.33
CA GLY A 78 -7.91 -8.41 -1.83
C GLY A 78 -7.52 -8.69 -0.38
N ALA A 79 -6.44 -8.05 0.06
CA ALA A 79 -6.06 -8.01 1.47
C ALA A 79 -7.00 -7.12 2.31
N HIS A 80 -7.59 -6.11 1.67
CA HIS A 80 -8.62 -5.24 2.23
C HIS A 80 -9.57 -4.79 1.12
N ASN A 81 -10.87 -4.68 1.42
CA ASN A 81 -11.91 -4.43 0.43
C ASN A 81 -12.70 -3.16 0.81
N TRP A 82 -14.03 -3.22 0.83
CA TRP A 82 -14.89 -2.06 1.06
C TRP A 82 -15.12 -1.72 2.54
N GLN A 83 -14.83 -2.66 3.45
CA GLN A 83 -15.01 -2.46 4.89
C GLN A 83 -14.20 -1.25 5.34
N ALA A 84 -14.80 -0.35 6.11
CA ALA A 84 -14.11 0.87 6.54
C ALA A 84 -12.90 0.55 7.44
N MET A 85 -11.86 1.38 7.33
CA MET A 85 -10.75 1.46 8.27
C MET A 85 -10.87 2.75 9.09
N SER A 86 -10.26 2.80 10.27
CA SER A 86 -10.20 3.98 11.15
C SER A 86 -8.76 4.50 11.27
N VAL A 87 -8.54 5.62 11.95
CA VAL A 87 -7.19 6.10 12.27
C VAL A 87 -7.21 6.66 13.68
N ASP A 88 -6.25 6.22 14.49
CA ASP A 88 -5.93 6.80 15.79
C ASP A 88 -4.48 7.30 15.74
N LEU A 89 -4.30 8.60 15.56
CA LEU A 89 -2.98 9.21 15.42
C LEU A 89 -2.21 9.27 16.74
N ASP A 90 -2.91 9.35 17.87
CA ASP A 90 -2.27 9.42 19.18
C ASP A 90 -1.69 8.05 19.55
N ALA A 91 -2.38 6.97 19.17
CA ALA A 91 -1.88 5.61 19.28
C ALA A 91 -0.93 5.20 18.14
N GLY A 92 -0.89 5.95 17.03
CA GLY A 92 -0.11 5.62 15.84
C GLY A 92 -0.67 4.42 15.06
N LEU A 93 -1.98 4.21 15.09
CA LEU A 93 -2.67 3.06 14.50
C LEU A 93 -3.65 3.46 13.39
N VAL A 94 -3.86 2.52 12.48
CA VAL A 94 -4.89 2.53 11.44
C VAL A 94 -5.71 1.26 11.57
#